data_AF-A0A5J4PR40-F1
#
_entry.id   AF-A0A5J4PR40-F1
#
_cell.length_a   1.000
_cell.length_b   1.000
_cell.length_c   1.000
_cell.angle_alpha   90.00
_cell.angle_beta   90.00
_cell.angle_gamma   90.00
#
_symmetry.space_group_name_H-M   'P 1'
#
loop_
_entity.id
_entity.type
_entity.pdbx_description
1 polymer ?
#
loop_
_entity_poly.entity_id
_entity_poly.type
_entity_poly.pdbx_seq_one_letter_code
_entity_poly.pdbx_strand_id
1 'polypeptide(L)'
;MRKIKLFSWFLLSLLISSTTHAQLKQSVLNLLGTDTVTKVQLPATTIASGEMAKMEKALEEARANEMSLRMEMEQLHAKMYASDSLEKARQRERIDSLRKITAKIPVVVDRDTLYYLYAKHGGRSPRDRAKNVSNAVLQLGKTYMLETDSVYCESTDIVTDIVYKGKVIASFTDQDGLWENTTREELAAKNRDIIVKKLQKLHEAYDLLQLGKRILLLILVIVIQGALFWGTGWIYRRLRNRVEKQKETKLKPISFHDYELLNTERQVGLLVLSCKALRLVLIVIQLFISVPILFSIFPQTEDLAYRIFSYIWTPVKDIFKGIIDYLPNLFTIIV
;
A
#
# COMPACT_ATOMS: atom_id res chain seq x y z
N MET A 1 7.43 44.50 24.63
CA MET A 1 8.73 44.55 25.34
C MET A 1 8.96 43.38 26.33
N ARG A 2 8.39 42.18 26.08
CA ARG A 2 8.53 41.01 26.99
C ARG A 2 9.33 39.84 26.39
N LYS A 3 9.57 39.86 25.06
CA LYS A 3 10.32 38.81 24.34
C LYS A 3 11.86 39.04 24.30
N ILE A 4 12.33 40.28 24.44
CA ILE A 4 13.77 40.63 24.49
C ILE A 4 14.41 40.26 25.84
N LYS A 5 13.65 40.28 26.94
CA LYS A 5 14.15 39.87 28.27
C LYS A 5 14.31 38.35 28.43
N LEU A 6 13.47 37.53 27.78
CA LEU A 6 13.63 36.07 27.78
C LEU A 6 14.82 35.62 26.92
N PHE A 7 15.07 36.27 25.79
CA PHE A 7 16.24 35.95 24.95
C PHE A 7 17.55 36.29 25.66
N SER A 8 17.60 37.40 26.42
CA SER A 8 18.75 37.75 27.26
C SER A 8 18.99 36.76 28.41
N TRP A 9 17.94 36.15 28.96
CA TRP A 9 18.06 35.13 30.01
C TRP A 9 18.52 33.78 29.44
N PHE A 10 18.09 33.43 28.23
CA PHE A 10 18.50 32.21 27.53
C PHE A 10 19.96 32.28 27.04
N LEU A 11 20.42 33.47 26.62
CA LEU A 11 21.83 33.70 26.27
C LEU A 11 22.74 33.68 27.51
N LEU A 12 22.24 34.12 28.67
CA LEU A 12 22.96 34.04 29.94
C LEU A 12 23.03 32.59 30.47
N SER A 13 21.99 31.76 30.27
CA SER A 13 22.02 30.35 30.66
C SER A 13 22.93 29.48 29.77
N LEU A 14 23.10 29.84 28.49
CA LEU A 14 24.04 29.18 27.58
C LEU A 14 25.52 29.51 27.89
N LEU A 15 25.78 30.67 28.49
CA LEU A 15 27.13 31.02 28.97
C LEU A 15 27.51 30.22 30.22
N ILE A 16 26.56 29.93 31.12
CA ILE A 16 26.79 29.22 32.39
C ILE A 16 27.04 27.71 32.19
N SER A 17 26.50 27.09 31.13
CA SER A 17 26.76 25.67 30.82
C SER A 17 28.11 25.41 30.13
N SER A 18 28.74 26.43 29.55
CA SER A 18 30.08 26.32 28.96
C SER A 18 31.21 26.44 29.99
N THR A 19 30.95 27.08 31.15
CA THR A 19 31.94 27.27 32.21
C THR A 19 32.09 26.07 33.15
N THR A 20 31.09 25.19 33.23
CA THR A 20 31.15 23.98 34.06
C THR A 20 32.12 22.93 33.50
N HIS A 21 32.21 22.78 32.16
CA HIS A 21 33.21 21.91 31.54
C HIS A 21 34.64 22.43 31.71
N ALA A 22 34.85 23.75 31.76
CA ALA A 22 36.18 24.34 31.97
C ALA A 22 36.68 24.15 33.42
N GLN A 23 35.79 24.33 34.42
CA GLN A 23 36.13 24.10 35.83
C GLN A 23 36.36 22.63 36.17
N LEU A 24 35.61 21.70 35.55
CA LEU A 24 35.82 20.26 35.74
C LEU A 24 37.13 19.80 35.10
N LYS A 25 37.47 20.33 33.91
CA LYS A 25 38.76 20.06 33.25
C LYS A 25 39.94 20.65 34.02
N GLN A 26 39.81 21.86 34.60
CA GLN A 26 40.83 22.45 35.48
C GLN A 26 40.94 21.73 36.83
N SER A 27 39.83 21.25 37.40
CA SER A 27 39.86 20.50 38.66
C SER A 27 40.48 19.10 38.47
N VAL A 28 40.21 18.45 37.34
CA VAL A 28 40.85 17.17 36.96
C VAL A 28 42.33 17.38 36.60
N LEU A 29 42.70 18.48 35.92
CA LEU A 29 44.10 18.83 35.66
C LEU A 29 44.86 19.22 36.94
N ASN A 30 44.20 19.86 37.91
CA ASN A 30 44.80 20.16 39.21
C ASN A 30 44.91 18.92 40.10
N LEU A 31 44.02 17.93 39.97
CA LEU A 31 44.13 16.62 40.63
C LEU A 31 45.21 15.73 40.00
N LEU A 32 45.44 15.82 38.69
CA LEU A 32 46.51 15.10 37.99
C LEU A 32 47.87 15.84 38.05
N GLY A 33 47.88 17.13 38.38
CA GLY A 33 49.07 17.99 38.43
C GLY A 33 49.70 18.15 39.82
N THR A 34 49.04 17.68 40.88
CA THR A 34 49.63 17.61 42.22
C THR A 34 50.47 16.35 42.41
N ASP A 35 51.35 16.05 41.45
CA ASP A 35 52.58 15.30 41.72
C ASP A 35 53.61 16.28 42.28
N THR A 36 53.37 16.71 43.52
CA THR A 36 54.48 17.18 44.36
C THR A 36 55.35 15.96 44.64
N VAL A 37 56.32 15.73 43.75
CA VAL A 37 57.57 15.03 44.07
C VAL A 37 58.28 15.88 45.13
N THR A 38 57.74 15.83 46.35
CA THR A 38 58.47 16.17 47.54
C THR A 38 59.45 15.02 47.65
N LYS A 39 60.69 15.29 47.25
CA LYS A 39 61.83 14.42 47.51
C LYS A 39 61.92 14.29 49.03
N VAL A 40 61.21 13.31 49.59
CA VAL A 40 61.36 12.90 50.98
C VAL A 40 62.77 12.36 51.06
N GLN A 41 63.68 13.22 51.54
CA GLN A 41 64.99 12.82 51.98
C GLN A 41 64.74 11.87 53.17
N LEU A 42 64.71 10.56 52.90
CA LEU A 42 64.81 9.55 53.93
C LEU A 42 66.10 9.86 54.70
N PRO A 43 66.06 10.17 56.01
CA PRO A 43 67.27 10.10 56.80
C PRO A 43 67.79 8.67 56.66
N ALA A 44 69.10 8.53 56.45
CA ALA A 44 69.78 7.26 56.59
C ALA A 44 69.76 6.86 58.07
N THR A 45 68.57 6.49 58.55
CA THR A 45 68.37 5.79 59.79
C THR A 45 68.61 4.34 59.44
N THR A 46 69.58 3.73 60.09
CA THR A 46 69.78 2.29 60.15
C THR A 46 68.42 1.60 60.28
N ILE A 47 67.96 0.99 59.19
CA ILE A 47 66.73 0.22 59.16
C ILE A 47 66.92 -0.91 60.16
N ALA A 48 66.30 -0.79 61.32
CA ALA A 48 66.00 -1.95 62.12
C ALA A 48 65.14 -2.85 61.22
N SER A 49 65.61 -4.07 60.95
CA SER A 49 64.98 -5.06 60.06
C SER A 49 63.48 -5.29 60.30
N GLY A 50 62.94 -4.85 61.44
CA GLY A 50 61.51 -4.91 61.78
C GLY A 50 60.59 -3.85 61.15
N GLU A 51 61.06 -2.73 60.60
CA GLU A 51 60.18 -1.70 60.00
C GLU A 51 59.87 -1.95 58.52
N MET A 52 60.84 -2.44 57.75
CA MET A 52 60.62 -2.87 56.35
C MET A 52 59.61 -4.02 56.28
N ALA A 53 59.70 -4.97 57.22
CA ALA A 53 58.75 -6.07 57.34
C ALA A 53 57.32 -5.57 57.64
N LYS A 54 57.16 -4.46 58.38
CA LYS A 54 55.84 -3.85 58.63
C LYS A 54 55.28 -3.15 57.39
N MET A 55 56.13 -2.48 56.61
CA MET A 55 55.71 -1.80 55.38
C MET A 55 55.35 -2.80 54.27
N GLU A 56 56.10 -3.88 54.15
CA GLU A 56 55.80 -5.00 53.25
C GLU A 56 54.44 -5.65 53.61
N LYS A 57 54.22 -5.90 54.91
CA LYS A 57 52.92 -6.38 55.41
C LYS A 57 51.76 -5.41 55.11
N ALA A 58 51.97 -4.11 55.29
CA ALA A 58 50.95 -3.10 54.97
C ALA A 58 50.64 -3.02 53.46
N LEU A 59 51.64 -3.23 52.60
CA LEU A 59 51.46 -3.29 51.15
C LEU A 59 50.71 -4.56 50.72
N GLU A 60 51.01 -5.70 51.35
CA GLU A 60 50.27 -6.95 51.13
C GLU A 60 48.80 -6.81 51.56
N GLU A 61 48.55 -6.18 52.72
CA GLU A 61 47.20 -5.88 53.20
C GLU A 61 46.47 -4.91 52.26
N ALA A 62 47.13 -3.87 51.76
CA ALA A 62 46.56 -2.94 50.78
C ALA A 62 46.22 -3.63 49.45
N ARG A 63 47.11 -4.47 48.92
CA ARG A 63 46.85 -5.27 47.71
C ARG A 63 45.69 -6.25 47.91
N ALA A 64 45.61 -6.89 49.07
CA ALA A 64 44.51 -7.77 49.41
C ALA A 64 43.17 -7.02 49.47
N ASN A 65 43.15 -5.81 50.05
CA ASN A 65 41.98 -4.94 50.06
C ASN A 65 41.60 -4.43 48.66
N GLU A 66 42.57 -4.04 47.83
CA GLU A 66 42.29 -3.64 46.45
C GLU A 66 41.69 -4.80 45.64
N MET A 67 42.21 -6.02 45.83
CA MET A 67 41.67 -7.22 45.19
C MET A 67 40.25 -7.53 45.67
N SER A 68 39.96 -7.39 46.96
CA SER A 68 38.60 -7.61 47.50
C SER A 68 37.61 -6.57 46.97
N LEU A 69 38.01 -5.29 46.92
CA LEU A 69 37.23 -4.20 46.33
C LEU A 69 36.94 -4.44 44.85
N ARG A 70 37.93 -4.88 44.06
CA ARG A 70 37.73 -5.21 42.64
C ARG A 70 36.75 -6.36 42.45
N MET A 71 36.89 -7.43 43.24
CA MET A 71 35.96 -8.56 43.20
C MET A 71 34.53 -8.14 43.57
N GLU A 72 34.37 -7.29 44.59
CA GLU A 72 33.05 -6.76 44.97
C GLU A 72 32.43 -5.92 43.85
N MET A 73 33.21 -5.04 43.23
CA MET A 73 32.76 -4.25 42.08
C MET A 73 32.34 -5.15 40.91
N GLU A 74 33.14 -6.15 40.54
CA GLU A 74 32.79 -7.10 39.48
C GLU A 74 31.49 -7.87 39.80
N GLN A 75 31.29 -8.29 41.06
CA GLN A 75 30.06 -8.92 41.49
C GLN A 75 28.86 -7.97 41.41
N LEU A 76 29.02 -6.70 41.79
CA LEU A 76 27.97 -5.69 41.66
C LEU A 76 27.63 -5.44 40.19
N HIS A 77 28.63 -5.31 39.32
CA HIS A 77 28.42 -5.18 37.88
C HIS A 77 27.70 -6.40 37.31
N ALA A 78 28.13 -7.62 37.64
CA ALA A 78 27.48 -8.85 37.19
C ALA A 78 26.01 -8.95 37.67
N LYS A 79 25.74 -8.58 38.92
CA LYS A 79 24.37 -8.51 39.47
C LYS A 79 23.53 -7.45 38.75
N MET A 80 24.10 -6.29 38.42
CA MET A 80 23.44 -5.23 37.67
C MET A 80 23.10 -5.67 36.24
N TYR A 81 24.04 -6.29 35.51
CA TYR A 81 23.78 -6.82 34.17
C TYR A 81 22.74 -7.95 34.17
N ALA A 82 22.80 -8.85 35.16
CA ALA A 82 21.84 -9.93 35.31
C ALA A 82 20.43 -9.39 35.62
N SER A 83 20.30 -8.41 36.51
CA SER A 83 19.01 -7.77 36.82
C SER A 83 18.44 -6.99 35.63
N ASP A 84 19.24 -6.18 34.93
CA ASP A 84 18.81 -5.46 33.71
C ASP A 84 18.34 -6.43 32.62
N SER A 85 19.03 -7.55 32.43
CA SER A 85 18.62 -8.59 31.48
C SER A 85 17.28 -9.23 31.85
N LEU A 86 17.06 -9.52 33.13
CA LEU A 86 15.80 -10.07 33.63
C LEU A 86 14.65 -9.06 33.51
N GLU A 87 14.90 -7.78 33.79
CA GLU A 87 13.90 -6.72 33.66
C GLU A 87 13.47 -6.54 32.20
N LYS A 88 14.42 -6.50 31.27
CA LYS A 88 14.14 -6.45 29.82
C LYS A 88 13.34 -7.66 29.36
N ALA A 89 13.67 -8.86 29.86
CA ALA A 89 12.92 -10.07 29.53
C ALA A 89 11.46 -10.00 30.03
N ARG A 90 11.25 -9.59 31.29
CA ARG A 90 9.91 -9.38 31.85
C ARG A 90 9.13 -8.30 31.11
N GLN A 91 9.79 -7.22 30.70
CA GLN A 91 9.16 -6.15 29.92
C GLN A 91 8.69 -6.67 28.55
N ARG A 92 9.52 -7.47 27.86
CA ARG A 92 9.13 -8.12 26.60
C ARG A 92 7.95 -9.06 26.78
N GLU A 93 7.97 -9.92 27.79
CA GLU A 93 6.87 -10.82 28.11
C GLU A 93 5.57 -10.07 28.43
N ARG A 94 5.68 -8.95 29.16
CA ARG A 94 4.54 -8.06 29.42
C ARG A 94 3.98 -7.48 28.13
N ILE A 95 4.83 -7.01 27.21
CA ILE A 95 4.37 -6.51 25.91
C ILE A 95 3.70 -7.63 25.11
N ASP A 96 4.28 -8.84 25.11
CA ASP A 96 3.73 -9.99 24.39
C ASP A 96 2.38 -10.46 24.93
N SER A 97 2.19 -10.44 26.26
CA SER A 97 0.88 -10.71 26.86
C SER A 97 -0.13 -9.63 26.50
N LEU A 98 0.26 -8.35 26.50
CA LEU A 98 -0.60 -7.25 26.07
C LEU A 98 -0.93 -7.33 24.57
N ARG A 99 -0.02 -7.82 23.72
CA ARG A 99 -0.25 -8.01 22.27
C ARG A 99 -1.37 -9.01 22.00
N LYS A 100 -1.54 -10.02 22.85
CA LYS A 100 -2.60 -11.04 22.71
C LYS A 100 -3.99 -10.46 22.94
N ILE A 101 -4.12 -9.45 23.80
CA ILE A 101 -5.40 -8.86 24.19
C ILE A 101 -5.72 -7.53 23.50
N THR A 102 -4.70 -6.85 22.97
CA THR A 102 -4.87 -5.52 22.36
C THR A 102 -5.45 -5.65 20.95
N ALA A 103 -6.55 -4.95 20.70
CA ALA A 103 -7.21 -4.95 19.40
C ALA A 103 -6.31 -4.33 18.32
N LYS A 104 -6.00 -5.10 17.27
CA LYS A 104 -5.29 -4.61 16.08
C LYS A 104 -6.26 -3.86 15.19
N ILE A 105 -5.92 -2.62 14.83
CA ILE A 105 -6.78 -1.80 13.97
C ILE A 105 -6.14 -1.66 12.59
N PRO A 106 -6.74 -2.22 11.53
CA PRO A 106 -6.17 -2.18 10.19
C PRO A 106 -6.35 -0.80 9.54
N VAL A 107 -5.30 -0.33 8.87
CA VAL A 107 -5.36 0.81 7.95
C VAL A 107 -5.70 0.28 6.56
N VAL A 108 -6.96 0.42 6.17
CA VAL A 108 -7.48 -0.13 4.90
C VAL A 108 -7.60 0.97 3.84
N VAL A 109 -7.05 0.75 2.66
CA VAL A 109 -7.15 1.65 1.49
C VAL A 109 -7.56 0.83 0.28
N ASP A 110 -8.72 1.13 -0.30
CA ASP A 110 -9.23 0.45 -1.50
C ASP A 110 -9.21 -1.09 -1.38
N ARG A 111 -9.85 -1.61 -0.32
CA ARG A 111 -9.95 -3.04 0.05
C ARG A 111 -8.62 -3.75 0.38
N ASP A 112 -7.53 -3.00 0.48
CA ASP A 112 -6.20 -3.51 0.81
C ASP A 112 -5.75 -3.01 2.19
N THR A 113 -5.13 -3.85 2.99
CA THR A 113 -4.68 -3.47 4.34
C THR A 113 -3.19 -3.14 4.30
N LEU A 114 -2.83 -1.91 4.65
CA LEU A 114 -1.44 -1.45 4.60
C LEU A 114 -0.65 -1.94 5.81
N TYR A 115 -1.15 -1.64 7.01
CA TYR A 115 -0.53 -2.01 8.28
C TYR A 115 -1.55 -1.89 9.42
N TYR A 116 -1.15 -2.24 10.63
CA TYR A 116 -1.98 -2.19 11.83
C TYR A 116 -1.50 -1.11 12.80
N LEU A 117 -2.45 -0.49 13.50
CA LEU A 117 -2.21 0.45 14.57
C LEU A 117 -2.74 -0.10 15.90
N TYR A 118 -2.02 0.20 16.98
CA TYR A 118 -2.28 -0.33 18.32
C TYR A 118 -2.51 0.77 19.35
N ALA A 119 -1.74 1.85 19.30
CA ALA A 119 -1.74 2.88 20.34
C ALA A 119 -2.63 4.09 20.01
N LYS A 120 -3.09 4.77 21.06
CA LYS A 120 -3.72 6.09 20.97
C LYS A 120 -2.64 7.17 20.87
N HIS A 121 -2.90 8.23 20.10
CA HIS A 121 -1.96 9.35 19.98
C HIS A 121 -2.73 10.66 19.75
N GLY A 122 -2.29 11.75 20.40
CA GLY A 122 -2.85 13.09 20.20
C GLY A 122 -4.35 13.21 20.47
N GLY A 123 -4.87 12.50 21.49
CA GLY A 123 -6.30 12.46 21.81
C GLY A 123 -7.15 11.62 20.84
N ARG A 124 -6.54 10.99 19.83
CA ARG A 124 -7.24 10.16 18.84
C ARG A 124 -7.15 8.69 19.19
N SER A 125 -8.27 7.97 19.00
CA SER A 125 -8.30 6.52 19.09
C SER A 125 -7.47 5.90 17.93
N PRO A 126 -6.94 4.67 18.07
CA PRO A 126 -6.25 4.02 16.97
C PRO A 126 -7.17 3.80 15.74
N ARG A 127 -8.50 3.74 15.93
CA ARG A 127 -9.49 3.70 14.85
C ARG A 127 -9.55 5.01 14.07
N ASP A 128 -9.56 6.14 14.77
CA ASP A 128 -9.58 7.45 14.12
C ASP A 128 -8.26 7.73 13.41
N ARG A 129 -7.14 7.30 14.00
CA ARG A 129 -5.82 7.34 13.34
C ARG A 129 -5.86 6.54 12.04
N ALA A 130 -6.31 5.29 12.08
CA ALA A 130 -6.38 4.44 10.89
C ALA A 130 -7.27 5.07 9.81
N LYS A 131 -8.46 5.57 10.17
CA LYS A 131 -9.37 6.26 9.25
C LYS A 131 -8.73 7.51 8.62
N ASN A 132 -8.03 8.31 9.40
CA ASN A 132 -7.37 9.52 8.91
C ASN A 132 -6.25 9.19 7.92
N VAL A 133 -5.41 8.20 8.23
CA VAL A 133 -4.37 7.73 7.31
C VAL A 133 -5.01 7.19 6.03
N SER A 134 -6.01 6.33 6.14
CA SER A 134 -6.73 5.76 5.00
C SER A 134 -7.27 6.86 4.08
N ASN A 135 -7.90 7.88 4.65
CA ASN A 135 -8.43 9.02 3.90
C ASN A 135 -7.32 9.87 3.28
N ALA A 136 -6.23 10.13 4.00
CA ALA A 136 -5.10 10.89 3.49
C ALA A 136 -4.45 10.20 2.29
N VAL A 137 -4.18 8.90 2.40
CA VAL A 137 -3.61 8.09 1.31
C VAL A 137 -4.56 8.02 0.12
N LEU A 138 -5.87 7.85 0.35
CA LEU A 138 -6.86 7.79 -0.73
C LEU A 138 -7.03 9.12 -1.46
N GLN A 139 -7.01 10.25 -0.74
CA GLN A 139 -7.05 11.58 -1.35
C GLN A 139 -5.78 11.83 -2.18
N LEU A 140 -4.61 11.46 -1.66
CA LEU A 140 -3.34 11.61 -2.37
C LEU A 140 -3.28 10.72 -3.62
N GLY A 141 -3.69 9.46 -3.51
CA GLY A 141 -3.71 8.52 -4.65
C GLY A 141 -4.69 8.92 -5.77
N LYS A 142 -5.72 9.72 -5.47
CA LYS A 142 -6.64 10.29 -6.47
C LYS A 142 -6.12 11.57 -7.12
N THR A 143 -5.01 12.13 -6.62
CA THR A 143 -4.46 13.38 -7.15
C THR A 143 -3.68 13.10 -8.44
N TYR A 144 -4.00 13.84 -9.51
CA TYR A 144 -3.46 13.60 -10.86
C TYR A 144 -1.94 13.86 -11.00
N MET A 145 -1.36 14.74 -10.17
CA MET A 145 0.08 15.05 -10.17
C MET A 145 0.74 14.50 -8.90
N LEU A 146 0.79 13.18 -8.77
CA LEU A 146 1.43 12.51 -7.64
C LEU A 146 2.91 12.29 -7.93
N GLU A 147 3.78 12.92 -7.15
CA GLU A 147 5.22 12.66 -7.17
C GLU A 147 5.57 11.70 -6.05
N THR A 148 5.57 10.40 -6.32
CA THR A 148 5.80 9.40 -5.27
C THR A 148 7.12 9.60 -4.50
N ASP A 149 8.13 10.18 -5.17
CA ASP A 149 9.45 10.48 -4.56
C ASP A 149 9.41 11.64 -3.55
N SER A 150 8.34 12.44 -3.53
CA SER A 150 8.12 13.52 -2.54
C SER A 150 7.66 13.02 -1.17
N VAL A 151 7.46 11.70 -0.98
CA VAL A 151 7.12 11.12 0.32
C VAL A 151 8.40 10.89 1.13
N TYR A 152 8.54 11.55 2.27
CA TYR A 152 9.70 11.39 3.16
C TYR A 152 9.25 11.22 4.63
N CYS A 153 10.17 10.72 5.46
CA CYS A 153 9.97 10.62 6.89
C CYS A 153 10.64 11.80 7.59
N GLU A 154 9.94 12.41 8.53
CA GLU A 154 10.43 13.51 9.35
C GLU A 154 10.33 13.11 10.83
N SER A 155 11.46 13.01 11.51
CA SER A 155 11.53 12.61 12.92
C SER A 155 11.64 13.84 13.81
N THR A 156 10.71 13.96 14.75
CA THR A 156 10.74 14.90 15.87
C THR A 156 11.05 14.13 17.16
N ASP A 157 11.26 14.83 18.28
CA ASP A 157 11.54 14.24 19.59
C ASP A 157 10.49 13.17 20.00
N ILE A 158 9.21 13.39 19.67
CA ILE A 158 8.08 12.59 20.20
C ILE A 158 7.43 11.70 19.11
N VAL A 159 7.59 12.04 17.84
CA VAL A 159 6.92 11.36 16.73
C VAL A 159 7.80 11.32 15.49
N THR A 160 7.63 10.27 14.68
CA THR A 160 8.14 10.23 13.31
C THR A 160 6.95 10.27 12.35
N ASP A 161 6.88 11.34 11.58
CA ASP A 161 5.81 11.61 10.63
C ASP A 161 6.22 11.20 9.22
N ILE A 162 5.27 10.66 8.46
CA ILE A 162 5.38 10.48 7.02
C ILE A 162 4.71 11.68 6.36
N VAL A 163 5.50 12.46 5.63
CA VAL A 163 5.08 13.74 5.06
C VAL A 163 5.13 13.68 3.55
N TYR A 164 4.15 14.32 2.91
CA TYR A 164 4.12 14.57 1.47
C TYR A 164 3.83 16.04 1.21
N LYS A 165 4.77 16.75 0.57
CA LYS A 165 4.66 18.19 0.22
C LYS A 165 4.11 19.05 1.38
N GLY A 166 4.60 18.82 2.60
CA GLY A 166 4.17 19.54 3.81
C GLY A 166 2.87 19.06 4.48
N LYS A 167 2.21 18.02 3.93
CA LYS A 167 1.03 17.39 4.56
C LYS A 167 1.42 16.07 5.23
N VAL A 168 1.11 15.95 6.52
CA VAL A 168 1.32 14.71 7.27
C VAL A 168 0.29 13.65 6.83
N ILE A 169 0.79 12.49 6.41
CA ILE A 169 -0.02 11.33 6.01
C ILE A 169 -0.27 10.42 7.22
N ALA A 170 0.80 10.09 7.94
CA ALA A 170 0.78 9.19 9.08
C ALA A 170 1.82 9.63 10.11
N SER A 171 1.54 9.35 11.38
CA SER A 171 2.42 9.68 12.51
C SER A 171 2.63 8.44 13.36
N PHE A 172 3.88 8.15 13.69
CA PHE A 172 4.28 7.00 14.50
C PHE A 172 4.92 7.46 15.81
N THR A 173 4.60 6.76 16.89
CA THR A 173 5.12 7.01 18.24
C THR A 173 6.04 5.88 18.68
N ASP A 174 6.80 6.09 19.75
CA ASP A 174 7.65 5.05 20.34
C ASP A 174 6.84 3.83 20.81
N GLN A 175 5.59 4.06 21.23
CA GLN A 175 4.67 2.99 21.57
C GLN A 175 4.36 2.12 20.35
N ASP A 176 4.12 2.72 19.18
CA ASP A 176 3.84 1.98 17.95
C ASP A 176 5.07 1.13 17.54
N GLY A 177 6.29 1.67 17.66
CA GLY A 177 7.53 0.92 17.44
C GLY A 177 7.68 -0.25 18.40
N LEU A 178 7.43 -0.01 19.69
CA LEU A 178 7.46 -1.03 20.74
C LEU A 178 6.47 -2.17 20.46
N TRP A 179 5.26 -1.87 19.96
CA TRP A 179 4.26 -2.88 19.59
C TRP A 179 4.70 -3.79 18.45
N GLU A 180 5.59 -3.33 17.57
CA GLU A 180 6.11 -4.11 16.44
C GLU A 180 7.55 -4.62 16.65
N ASN A 181 8.12 -4.46 17.86
CA ASN A 181 9.53 -4.78 18.18
C ASN A 181 10.54 -4.02 17.29
N THR A 182 10.23 -2.80 16.88
CA THR A 182 11.09 -1.98 16.01
C THR A 182 11.31 -0.59 16.60
N THR A 183 12.29 0.15 16.10
CA THR A 183 12.38 1.58 16.41
C THR A 183 11.28 2.36 15.69
N ARG A 184 10.94 3.54 16.21
CA ARG A 184 9.91 4.41 15.63
C ARG A 184 10.29 4.83 14.20
N GLU A 185 11.57 5.12 13.98
CA GLU A 185 12.15 5.54 12.70
C GLU A 185 12.11 4.40 11.67
N GLU A 186 12.51 3.19 12.06
CA GLU A 186 12.43 2.01 11.19
C GLU A 186 10.97 1.66 10.85
N LEU A 187 10.06 1.75 11.82
CA LEU A 187 8.63 1.51 11.59
C LEU A 187 8.06 2.50 10.57
N ALA A 188 8.40 3.78 10.70
CA ALA A 188 7.98 4.81 9.76
C ALA A 188 8.57 4.57 8.37
N ALA A 189 9.86 4.23 8.26
CA ALA A 189 10.50 3.91 6.98
C ALA A 189 9.87 2.69 6.29
N LYS A 190 9.63 1.61 7.04
CA LYS A 190 8.93 0.41 6.54
C LYS A 190 7.53 0.74 6.03
N ASN A 191 6.76 1.50 6.81
CA ASN A 191 5.39 1.86 6.44
C ASN A 191 5.35 2.89 5.31
N ARG A 192 6.35 3.77 5.20
CA ARG A 192 6.53 4.67 4.06
C ARG A 192 6.61 3.88 2.77
N ASP A 193 7.43 2.84 2.70
CA ASP A 193 7.58 2.05 1.47
C ASP A 193 6.29 1.31 1.09
N ILE A 194 5.52 0.85 2.08
CA ILE A 194 4.19 0.25 1.85
C ILE A 194 3.22 1.31 1.28
N ILE A 195 3.19 2.50 1.88
CA ILE A 195 2.34 3.61 1.43
C ILE A 195 2.73 4.06 0.02
N VAL A 196 4.03 4.24 -0.26
CA VAL A 196 4.61 4.61 -1.56
C VAL A 196 4.19 3.59 -2.63
N LYS A 197 4.33 2.28 -2.35
CA LYS A 197 3.87 1.22 -3.28
C LYS A 197 2.37 1.28 -3.53
N LYS A 198 1.55 1.53 -2.49
CA LYS A 198 0.10 1.66 -2.67
C LYS A 198 -0.26 2.91 -3.47
N LEU A 199 0.43 4.02 -3.22
CA LEU A 199 0.27 5.27 -3.93
C LEU A 199 0.63 5.13 -5.42
N GLN A 200 1.71 4.41 -5.75
CA GLN A 200 2.06 4.07 -7.13
C GLN A 200 0.95 3.26 -7.82
N LYS A 201 0.45 2.21 -7.17
CA LYS A 201 -0.66 1.40 -7.72
C LYS A 201 -1.93 2.22 -7.94
N LEU A 202 -2.26 3.11 -6.99
CA LEU A 202 -3.40 4.01 -7.13
C LEU A 202 -3.15 4.99 -8.30
N HIS A 203 -1.97 5.59 -8.37
CA HIS A 203 -1.62 6.50 -9.44
C HIS A 203 -1.68 5.84 -10.82
N GLU A 204 -1.12 4.64 -10.98
CA GLU A 204 -1.23 3.86 -12.22
C GLU A 204 -2.69 3.62 -12.64
N ALA A 205 -3.57 3.30 -11.68
CA ALA A 205 -4.99 3.10 -11.97
C ALA A 205 -5.71 4.39 -12.42
N TYR A 206 -5.24 5.56 -11.97
CA TYR A 206 -5.83 6.88 -12.27
C TYR A 206 -5.01 7.71 -13.28
N ASP A 207 -3.92 7.18 -13.83
CA ASP A 207 -3.00 7.94 -14.69
C ASP A 207 -3.66 8.37 -16.01
N LEU A 208 -3.44 9.63 -16.38
CA LEU A 208 -4.01 10.26 -17.57
C LEU A 208 -3.55 9.58 -18.86
N LEU A 209 -2.36 8.96 -18.88
CA LEU A 209 -1.89 8.17 -20.02
C LEU A 209 -2.71 6.89 -20.22
N GLN A 210 -3.14 6.24 -19.13
CA GLN A 210 -4.08 5.12 -19.24
C GLN A 210 -5.45 5.59 -19.71
N LEU A 211 -5.94 6.74 -19.21
CA LEU A 211 -7.17 7.34 -19.71
C LEU A 211 -7.08 7.67 -21.21
N GLY A 212 -5.95 8.20 -21.68
CA GLY A 212 -5.69 8.44 -23.10
C GLY A 212 -5.73 7.17 -23.94
N LYS A 213 -5.06 6.09 -23.50
CA LYS A 213 -5.13 4.78 -24.15
C LYS A 213 -6.56 4.23 -24.19
N ARG A 214 -7.34 4.41 -23.11
CA ARG A 214 -8.75 3.99 -23.05
C ARG A 214 -9.64 4.78 -23.98
N ILE A 215 -9.45 6.11 -24.06
CA ILE A 215 -10.18 6.96 -25.01
C ILE A 215 -9.85 6.55 -26.45
N LEU A 216 -8.59 6.26 -26.76
CA LEU A 216 -8.19 5.75 -28.07
C LEU A 216 -8.87 4.41 -28.40
N LEU A 217 -8.88 3.46 -27.45
CA LEU A 217 -9.59 2.19 -27.62
C LEU A 217 -11.11 2.38 -27.79
N LEU A 218 -11.71 3.31 -27.06
CA LEU A 218 -13.13 3.65 -27.21
C LEU A 218 -13.42 4.20 -28.60
N ILE A 219 -12.60 5.14 -29.10
CA ILE A 219 -12.73 5.67 -30.45
C ILE A 219 -12.61 4.54 -31.47
N LEU A 220 -11.65 3.64 -31.30
CA LEU A 220 -11.46 2.47 -32.17
C LEU A 220 -12.71 1.58 -32.21
N VAL A 221 -13.29 1.26 -31.05
CA VAL A 221 -14.53 0.45 -30.96
C VAL A 221 -15.70 1.16 -31.63
N ILE A 222 -15.85 2.48 -31.45
CA ILE A 222 -16.89 3.26 -32.12
C ILE A 222 -16.70 3.26 -33.64
N VAL A 223 -15.45 3.38 -34.13
CA VAL A 223 -15.14 3.34 -35.56
C VAL A 223 -15.48 1.96 -36.15
N ILE A 224 -15.07 0.87 -35.49
CA ILE A 224 -15.40 -0.50 -35.91
C ILE A 224 -16.90 -0.70 -35.92
N GLN A 225 -17.60 -0.25 -34.87
CA GLN A 225 -19.05 -0.36 -34.77
C GLN A 225 -19.76 0.44 -35.87
N GLY A 226 -19.30 1.65 -36.16
CA GLY A 226 -19.78 2.47 -37.28
C GLY A 226 -19.56 1.78 -38.64
N ALA A 227 -18.39 1.19 -38.85
CA ALA A 227 -18.09 0.43 -40.07
C ALA A 227 -19.00 -0.79 -40.23
N LEU A 228 -19.28 -1.52 -39.14
CA LEU A 228 -20.22 -2.65 -39.15
C LEU A 228 -21.67 -2.20 -39.44
N PHE A 229 -22.12 -1.07 -38.90
CA PHE A 229 -23.42 -0.50 -39.24
C PHE A 229 -23.51 -0.09 -40.72
N TRP A 230 -22.44 0.49 -41.25
CA TRP A 230 -22.35 0.80 -42.67
C TRP A 230 -22.38 -0.47 -43.53
N GLY A 231 -21.66 -1.52 -43.14
CA GLY A 231 -21.62 -2.82 -43.80
C GLY A 231 -22.96 -3.53 -43.81
N THR A 232 -23.67 -3.59 -42.67
CA THR A 232 -25.02 -4.19 -42.59
C THR A 232 -26.02 -3.44 -43.47
N GLY A 233 -25.95 -2.10 -43.51
CA GLY A 233 -26.74 -1.27 -44.42
C GLY A 233 -26.41 -1.51 -45.89
N TRP A 234 -25.14 -1.73 -46.23
CA TRP A 234 -24.70 -2.08 -47.58
C TRP A 234 -25.24 -3.46 -48.01
N ILE A 235 -25.13 -4.48 -47.15
CA ILE A 235 -25.68 -5.83 -47.40
C ILE A 235 -27.20 -5.76 -47.60
N TYR A 236 -27.92 -5.02 -46.75
CA TYR A 236 -29.37 -4.85 -46.87
C TYR A 236 -29.76 -4.23 -48.23
N ARG A 237 -29.06 -3.17 -48.66
CA ARG A 237 -29.28 -2.55 -49.97
C ARG A 237 -29.00 -3.53 -51.12
N ARG A 238 -27.92 -4.31 -51.02
CA ARG A 238 -27.55 -5.32 -52.02
C ARG A 238 -28.61 -6.42 -52.13
N LEU A 239 -29.10 -6.94 -51.01
CA LEU A 239 -30.14 -7.97 -50.94
C LEU A 239 -31.46 -7.44 -51.49
N ARG A 240 -31.90 -6.26 -51.05
CA ARG A 240 -33.13 -5.62 -51.54
C ARG A 240 -33.10 -5.42 -53.06
N ASN A 241 -32.01 -4.88 -53.60
CA ASN A 241 -31.87 -4.66 -55.04
C ASN A 241 -31.84 -5.99 -55.83
N ARG A 242 -31.33 -7.08 -55.25
CA ARG A 242 -31.41 -8.41 -55.87
C ARG A 242 -32.83 -8.96 -55.88
N VAL A 243 -33.57 -8.78 -54.78
CA VAL A 243 -34.98 -9.19 -54.67
C VAL A 243 -35.84 -8.41 -55.68
N GLU A 244 -35.63 -7.09 -55.82
CA GLU A 244 -36.34 -6.26 -56.79
C GLU A 244 -36.00 -6.63 -58.25
N LYS A 245 -34.73 -6.95 -58.58
CA LYS A 245 -34.36 -7.43 -59.93
C LYS A 245 -34.89 -8.83 -60.27
N GLN A 246 -35.08 -9.69 -59.27
CA GLN A 246 -35.69 -11.01 -59.46
C GLN A 246 -37.22 -10.93 -59.64
N LYS A 247 -37.85 -9.84 -59.19
CA LYS A 247 -39.25 -9.51 -59.45
C LYS A 247 -39.57 -9.44 -60.95
N GLU A 248 -38.63 -8.93 -61.75
CA GLU A 248 -38.84 -8.69 -63.19
C GLU A 248 -38.42 -9.85 -64.10
N THR A 249 -37.67 -10.85 -63.61
CA THR A 249 -37.00 -11.82 -64.50
C THR A 249 -37.29 -13.30 -64.22
N LYS A 250 -37.69 -13.71 -63.00
CA LYS A 250 -37.74 -15.15 -62.66
C LYS A 250 -38.83 -15.63 -61.70
N LEU A 251 -39.74 -14.79 -61.21
CA LEU A 251 -40.85 -15.27 -60.39
C LEU A 251 -41.95 -15.86 -61.29
N LYS A 252 -41.81 -17.15 -61.65
CA LYS A 252 -42.92 -17.92 -62.22
C LYS A 252 -43.99 -18.13 -61.13
N PRO A 253 -45.28 -17.90 -61.43
CA PRO A 253 -46.35 -18.21 -60.50
C PRO A 253 -46.37 -19.72 -60.25
N ILE A 254 -46.22 -20.14 -59.00
CA ILE A 254 -46.44 -21.53 -58.59
C ILE A 254 -47.95 -21.67 -58.42
N SER A 255 -48.63 -22.09 -59.48
CA SER A 255 -50.06 -22.44 -59.46
C SER A 255 -50.20 -23.93 -59.19
N PHE A 256 -50.90 -24.29 -58.11
CA PHE A 256 -51.43 -25.62 -57.87
C PHE A 256 -52.95 -25.49 -57.74
N HIS A 257 -53.68 -26.05 -58.71
CA HIS A 257 -55.13 -26.32 -58.64
C HIS A 257 -56.01 -25.15 -58.15
N ASP A 258 -56.14 -24.11 -58.98
CA ASP A 258 -57.18 -23.07 -58.89
C ASP A 258 -57.26 -22.23 -57.60
N TYR A 259 -56.16 -22.11 -56.85
CA TYR A 259 -56.01 -21.09 -55.81
C TYR A 259 -54.73 -20.26 -56.00
N GLU A 260 -54.89 -18.96 -56.24
CA GLU A 260 -53.84 -17.94 -56.17
C GLU A 260 -53.36 -17.75 -54.72
N LEU A 261 -52.66 -18.75 -54.16
CA LEU A 261 -52.32 -18.76 -52.75
C LEU A 261 -51.29 -17.68 -52.36
N LEU A 262 -50.49 -17.14 -53.30
CA LEU A 262 -49.58 -16.01 -53.06
C LEU A 262 -49.33 -15.19 -54.33
N ASN A 263 -50.04 -14.07 -54.51
CA ASN A 263 -49.71 -13.04 -55.52
C ASN A 263 -48.23 -12.66 -55.48
N THR A 264 -47.57 -12.52 -56.64
CA THR A 264 -46.12 -12.21 -56.77
C THR A 264 -45.72 -10.96 -55.96
N GLU A 265 -46.65 -10.02 -55.78
CA GLU A 265 -46.44 -8.84 -54.93
C GLU A 265 -46.36 -9.16 -53.43
N ARG A 266 -47.18 -10.11 -52.94
CA ARG A 266 -47.13 -10.58 -51.54
C ARG A 266 -45.86 -11.36 -51.25
N GLN A 267 -45.36 -12.16 -52.20
CA GLN A 267 -44.08 -12.88 -52.05
C GLN A 267 -42.89 -11.93 -51.93
N VAL A 268 -42.84 -10.87 -52.74
CA VAL A 268 -41.79 -9.83 -52.64
C VAL A 268 -41.91 -9.06 -51.33
N GLY A 269 -43.13 -8.74 -50.89
CA GLY A 269 -43.39 -8.13 -49.58
C GLY A 269 -42.84 -8.98 -48.43
N LEU A 270 -43.10 -10.29 -48.44
CA LEU A 270 -42.57 -11.26 -47.47
C LEU A 270 -41.03 -11.31 -47.50
N LEU A 271 -40.41 -11.38 -48.68
CA LEU A 271 -38.94 -11.39 -48.82
C LEU A 271 -38.29 -10.09 -48.30
N VAL A 272 -38.89 -8.93 -48.60
CA VAL A 272 -38.41 -7.64 -48.09
C VAL A 272 -38.59 -7.55 -46.57
N LEU A 273 -39.68 -8.10 -46.03
CA LEU A 273 -39.94 -8.18 -44.59
C LEU A 273 -38.91 -9.08 -43.91
N SER A 274 -38.58 -10.25 -44.46
CA SER A 274 -37.50 -11.12 -43.98
C SER A 274 -36.14 -10.43 -44.04
N CYS A 275 -35.84 -9.68 -45.11
CA CYS A 275 -34.60 -8.90 -45.19
C CYS A 275 -34.53 -7.79 -44.13
N LYS A 276 -35.66 -7.13 -43.83
CA LYS A 276 -35.76 -6.15 -42.73
C LYS A 276 -35.57 -6.82 -41.37
N ALA A 277 -36.20 -7.97 -41.14
CA ALA A 277 -36.03 -8.76 -39.93
C ALA A 277 -34.58 -9.20 -39.75
N LEU A 278 -33.94 -9.70 -40.81
CA LEU A 278 -32.52 -10.07 -40.81
C LEU A 278 -31.62 -8.88 -40.46
N ARG A 279 -31.88 -7.70 -41.05
CA ARG A 279 -31.14 -6.48 -40.70
C ARG A 279 -31.31 -6.13 -39.22
N LEU A 280 -32.52 -6.22 -38.68
CA LEU A 280 -32.78 -5.96 -37.25
C LEU A 280 -32.02 -6.95 -36.37
N VAL A 281 -32.07 -8.25 -36.69
CA VAL A 281 -31.34 -9.30 -35.96
C VAL A 281 -29.83 -9.03 -35.98
N LEU A 282 -29.26 -8.69 -37.15
CA LEU A 282 -27.84 -8.37 -37.26
C LEU A 282 -27.44 -7.14 -36.43
N ILE A 283 -28.25 -6.08 -36.46
CA ILE A 283 -28.03 -4.87 -35.63
C ILE A 283 -28.06 -5.23 -34.15
N VAL A 284 -29.05 -6.01 -33.73
CA VAL A 284 -29.22 -6.43 -32.34
C VAL A 284 -28.02 -7.26 -31.89
N ILE A 285 -27.59 -8.25 -32.67
CA ILE A 285 -26.39 -9.06 -32.38
C ILE A 285 -25.14 -8.18 -32.27
N GLN A 286 -24.95 -7.26 -33.21
CA GLN A 286 -23.81 -6.36 -33.23
C GLN A 286 -23.76 -5.46 -31.98
N LEU A 287 -24.91 -4.94 -31.55
CA LEU A 287 -25.04 -4.11 -30.35
C LEU A 287 -24.80 -4.95 -29.08
N PHE A 288 -25.30 -6.19 -29.05
CA PHE A 288 -25.07 -7.15 -27.98
C PHE A 288 -23.60 -7.45 -27.75
N ILE A 289 -22.78 -7.50 -28.81
CA ILE A 289 -21.33 -7.72 -28.68
C ILE A 289 -20.62 -6.42 -28.27
N SER A 290 -21.04 -5.29 -28.81
CA SER A 290 -20.31 -4.02 -28.65
C SER A 290 -20.49 -3.37 -27.29
N VAL A 291 -21.69 -3.48 -26.70
CA VAL A 291 -21.98 -2.86 -25.39
C VAL A 291 -21.11 -3.45 -24.26
N PRO A 292 -21.00 -4.78 -24.10
CA PRO A 292 -20.09 -5.37 -23.12
C PRO A 292 -18.63 -4.99 -23.37
N ILE A 293 -18.18 -4.95 -24.63
CA ILE A 293 -16.81 -4.55 -24.98
C ILE A 293 -16.54 -3.10 -24.55
N LEU A 294 -17.48 -2.19 -24.81
CA LEU A 294 -17.37 -0.79 -24.40
C LEU A 294 -17.25 -0.66 -22.88
N PHE A 295 -18.06 -1.42 -22.13
CA PHE A 295 -17.99 -1.42 -20.66
C PHE A 295 -16.73 -2.08 -20.11
N SER A 296 -16.15 -3.07 -20.81
CA SER A 296 -14.91 -3.73 -20.40
C SER A 296 -13.69 -2.81 -20.48
N ILE A 297 -13.74 -1.75 -21.29
CA ILE A 297 -12.63 -0.79 -21.46
C ILE A 297 -12.51 0.14 -20.24
N PHE A 298 -13.60 0.35 -19.50
CA PHE A 298 -13.62 1.20 -18.32
C PHE A 298 -13.60 0.37 -17.03
N PRO A 299 -12.64 0.59 -16.11
CA PRO A 299 -12.51 -0.23 -14.89
C PRO A 299 -13.72 -0.09 -13.97
N GLN A 300 -14.40 1.06 -14.02
CA GLN A 300 -15.62 1.29 -13.24
C GLN A 300 -16.80 0.42 -13.71
N THR A 301 -16.81 0.00 -14.98
CA THR A 301 -17.89 -0.81 -15.58
C THR A 301 -17.44 -2.20 -16.01
N GLU A 302 -16.20 -2.58 -15.72
CA GLU A 302 -15.61 -3.87 -16.08
C GLU A 302 -16.40 -5.05 -15.46
N ASP A 303 -16.77 -4.94 -14.18
CA ASP A 303 -17.62 -5.93 -13.51
C ASP A 303 -18.99 -6.08 -14.19
N LEU A 304 -19.56 -4.99 -14.71
CA LEU A 304 -20.82 -5.03 -15.44
C LEU A 304 -20.64 -5.71 -16.80
N ALA A 305 -19.54 -5.44 -17.49
CA ALA A 305 -19.20 -6.08 -18.75
C ALA A 305 -19.15 -7.60 -18.62
N TYR A 306 -18.43 -8.10 -17.60
CA TYR A 306 -18.33 -9.54 -17.34
C TYR A 306 -19.67 -10.18 -17.00
N ARG A 307 -20.50 -9.53 -16.17
CA ARG A 307 -21.84 -10.03 -15.82
C ARG A 307 -22.77 -10.05 -17.02
N ILE A 308 -22.80 -9.00 -17.83
CA ILE A 308 -23.63 -8.94 -19.02
C ILE A 308 -23.17 -10.00 -20.03
N PHE A 309 -21.87 -10.12 -20.24
CA PHE A 309 -21.31 -11.12 -21.14
C PHE A 309 -21.63 -12.55 -20.67
N SER A 310 -21.50 -12.83 -19.37
CA SER A 310 -21.83 -14.16 -18.83
C SER A 310 -23.33 -14.48 -18.98
N TYR A 311 -24.22 -13.55 -18.61
CA TYR A 311 -25.67 -13.75 -18.72
C TYR A 311 -26.15 -13.99 -20.15
N ILE A 312 -25.45 -13.44 -21.14
CA ILE A 312 -25.77 -13.66 -22.55
C ILE A 312 -25.16 -14.97 -23.06
N TRP A 313 -23.90 -15.23 -22.74
CA TRP A 313 -23.14 -16.34 -23.34
C TRP A 313 -23.48 -17.71 -22.74
N THR A 314 -23.88 -17.78 -21.47
CA THR A 314 -24.28 -19.05 -20.84
C THR A 314 -25.50 -19.68 -21.53
N PRO A 315 -26.66 -19.01 -21.69
CA PRO A 315 -27.81 -19.61 -22.37
C PRO A 315 -27.53 -19.90 -23.84
N VAL A 316 -26.74 -19.08 -24.54
CA VAL A 316 -26.35 -19.36 -25.93
C VAL A 316 -25.56 -20.67 -26.02
N LYS A 317 -24.56 -20.87 -25.14
CA LYS A 317 -23.80 -22.12 -25.07
C LYS A 317 -24.70 -23.31 -24.75
N ASP A 318 -25.63 -23.16 -23.82
CA ASP A 318 -26.56 -24.23 -23.44
C ASP A 318 -27.47 -24.63 -24.61
N ILE A 319 -27.97 -23.66 -25.39
CA ILE A 319 -28.76 -23.92 -26.61
C ILE A 319 -27.92 -24.67 -27.66
N PHE A 320 -26.69 -24.23 -27.93
CA PHE A 320 -25.81 -24.89 -28.90
C PHE A 320 -25.45 -26.32 -28.45
N LYS A 321 -25.17 -26.50 -27.16
CA LYS A 321 -24.92 -27.83 -26.59
C LYS A 321 -26.15 -28.72 -26.73
N GLY A 322 -27.34 -28.20 -26.44
CA GLY A 322 -28.60 -28.90 -26.68
C GLY A 322 -28.74 -29.36 -28.14
N ILE A 323 -28.51 -28.48 -29.12
CA ILE A 323 -28.57 -28.83 -30.55
C ILE A 323 -27.59 -29.96 -30.88
N ILE A 324 -26.37 -29.89 -30.37
CA ILE A 324 -25.33 -30.91 -30.58
C ILE A 324 -25.71 -32.24 -29.94
N ASP A 325 -26.26 -32.22 -28.72
CA ASP A 325 -26.72 -33.40 -28.00
C ASP A 325 -27.95 -34.04 -28.67
N TYR A 326 -28.72 -33.28 -29.46
CA TYR A 326 -29.83 -33.79 -30.27
C TYR A 326 -29.42 -34.42 -31.61
N LEU A 327 -28.22 -34.09 -32.15
CA LEU A 327 -27.74 -34.67 -33.42
C LEU A 327 -27.73 -36.21 -33.41
N PRO A 328 -27.19 -36.90 -32.39
CA PRO A 328 -27.22 -38.37 -32.31
C PRO A 328 -28.65 -38.93 -32.38
N ASN A 329 -29.58 -38.31 -31.66
CA ASN A 329 -30.98 -38.75 -31.64
C ASN A 329 -31.65 -38.59 -33.02
N LEU A 330 -31.31 -37.54 -33.76
CA LEU A 330 -31.80 -37.33 -35.12
C LEU A 330 -31.28 -38.40 -36.08
N PHE A 331 -29.99 -38.76 -36.00
CA PHE A 331 -29.43 -39.85 -36.81
C PHE A 331 -30.09 -41.20 -36.49
N THR A 332 -30.35 -41.49 -35.22
CA THR A 332 -31.04 -42.73 -34.80
C THR A 332 -32.49 -42.82 -35.26
N ILE A 333 -33.18 -41.68 -35.48
CA ILE A 333 -34.58 -41.68 -35.99
C ILE A 333 -34.61 -41.83 -37.52
N ILE A 334 -33.57 -41.39 -38.22
CA ILE A 334 -33.49 -41.42 -39.69
C ILE A 334 -33.04 -42.78 -40.23
N VAL A 335 -32.15 -43.48 -39.52
CA VAL A 335 -31.70 -44.86 -39.82
C VAL A 335 -32.74 -45.85 -39.33
#